data_AF-A0A934CK84-F1
#
_entry.id   AF-A0A934CK84-F1
#
_cell.length_a   1.000
_cell.length_b   1.000
_cell.length_c   1.000
_cell.angle_alpha   90.00
_cell.angle_beta   90.00
_cell.angle_gamma   90.00
#
_symmetry.space_group_name_H-M   'P 1'
#
loop_
_entity.id
_entity.type
_entity.pdbx_description
1 polymer ?
#
loop_
_entity_poly.entity_id
_entity_poly.type
_entity_poly.pdbx_seq_one_letter_code
_entity_poly.pdbx_strand_id
1 'polypeptide(L)'
;MAPWLSQEEVDDLCKPLKQAAAQIRYMRALGLTVRTKPNGAPVVMRVNVDLVLGDNVTSTPAKPAERVGPNRGALVEMFKNGRSAKGAKTATN
;
A
#
# COMPACT_ATOMS: atom_id res chain seq x y z
N MET A 1 11.29 26.86 0.05
CA MET A 1 10.16 26.29 0.83
C MET A 1 10.68 25.16 1.69
N ALA A 2 10.33 25.10 2.97
CA ALA A 2 10.70 23.94 3.79
C ALA A 2 9.93 22.69 3.31
N PRO A 3 10.51 21.48 3.41
CA PRO A 3 9.84 20.26 2.97
C PRO A 3 8.77 19.77 3.96
N TRP A 4 8.67 20.39 5.13
CA TRP A 4 7.62 20.19 6.14
C TRP A 4 6.70 21.42 6.24
N LEU A 5 5.49 21.22 6.76
CA LEU A 5 4.52 22.30 7.02
C LEU A 5 5.06 23.31 8.05
N SER A 6 4.77 24.60 7.82
CA SER A 6 4.99 25.64 8.82
C SER A 6 4.01 25.47 10.00
N GLN A 7 4.31 26.14 11.11
CA GLN A 7 3.39 26.11 12.26
C GLN A 7 2.04 26.75 11.89
N GLU A 8 2.03 27.83 11.10
CA GLU A 8 0.77 28.47 10.68
C GLU A 8 -0.07 27.54 9.81
N GLU A 9 0.56 26.77 8.92
CA GLU A 9 -0.14 25.81 8.07
C GLU A 9 -0.71 24.65 8.88
N VAL A 10 0.02 24.15 9.88
CA VAL A 10 -0.49 23.16 10.83
C VAL A 10 -1.68 23.71 11.60
N ASP A 11 -1.55 24.93 12.11
CA ASP A 11 -2.61 25.56 12.91
C ASP A 11 -3.86 25.80 12.08
N ASP A 12 -3.71 26.19 10.81
CA ASP A 12 -4.81 26.35 9.86
C ASP A 12 -5.51 25.02 9.57
N LEU A 13 -4.74 23.98 9.25
CA LEU A 13 -5.24 22.63 8.99
C LEU A 13 -6.00 22.05 10.20
N CYS A 14 -5.59 22.41 11.41
CA CYS A 14 -6.14 21.85 12.64
C CYS A 14 -7.19 22.76 13.33
N LYS A 15 -7.64 23.87 12.74
CA LYS A 15 -8.64 24.75 13.37
C LYS A 15 -9.89 23.95 13.78
N PRO A 16 -10.40 24.11 15.03
CA PRO A 16 -10.04 25.10 16.05
C PRO A 16 -9.00 24.63 17.10
N LEU A 17 -8.35 23.48 16.92
CA LEU A 17 -7.48 22.86 17.92
C LEU A 17 -6.24 23.73 18.24
N LYS A 18 -6.05 24.04 19.53
CA LYS A 18 -4.92 24.85 20.03
C LYS A 18 -3.82 24.03 20.70
N GLN A 19 -4.13 22.84 21.19
CA GLN A 19 -3.16 22.00 21.87
C GLN A 19 -2.39 21.14 20.86
N ALA A 20 -1.06 21.22 20.86
CA ALA A 20 -0.21 20.44 19.95
C ALA A 20 -0.48 18.92 20.04
N ALA A 21 -0.73 18.39 21.24
CA ALA A 21 -1.11 17.00 21.42
C ALA A 21 -2.45 16.64 20.75
N ALA A 22 -3.42 17.55 20.77
CA ALA A 22 -4.70 17.37 20.09
C ALA A 22 -4.55 17.43 18.57
N GLN A 23 -3.74 18.37 18.06
CA GLN A 23 -3.37 18.46 16.65
C GLN A 23 -2.70 17.16 16.17
N ILE A 24 -1.71 16.64 16.91
CA ILE A 24 -1.03 15.37 16.60
C ILE A 24 -2.03 14.21 16.52
N ARG A 25 -2.93 14.10 17.49
CA ARG A 25 -3.96 13.04 17.50
C ARG A 25 -4.87 13.13 16.28
N TYR A 26 -5.34 14.34 15.96
CA TYR A 26 -6.19 14.59 14.81
C TYR A 26 -5.49 14.22 13.49
N MET A 27 -4.26 14.70 13.30
CA MET A 27 -3.49 14.43 12.08
C MET A 27 -3.17 12.94 11.91
N ARG A 28 -2.88 12.22 13.01
CA ARG A 28 -2.73 10.75 12.97
C ARG A 28 -4.04 10.05 12.61
N ALA A 29 -5.18 10.55 13.09
CA ALA A 29 -6.49 10.01 12.73
C ALA A 29 -6.84 10.21 11.24
N LEU A 30 -6.29 11.26 10.60
CA LEU A 30 -6.36 11.45 9.15
C LEU A 30 -5.46 10.49 8.35
N GLY A 31 -4.61 9.69 9.01
CA GLY A 31 -3.63 8.83 8.36
C GLY A 31 -2.32 9.54 7.99
N LEU A 32 -2.08 10.75 8.50
CA LEU A 32 -0.83 11.45 8.26
C LEU A 32 0.31 10.88 9.11
N THR A 33 1.51 10.80 8.52
CA THR A 33 2.73 10.46 9.27
C THR A 33 3.21 11.70 10.03
N VAL A 34 2.99 11.70 11.34
CA VAL A 34 3.33 12.83 12.22
C VAL A 34 4.52 12.50 13.13
N ARG A 35 5.58 13.29 13.02
CA ARG A 35 6.69 13.32 13.98
C ARG A 35 6.51 14.47 14.98
N THR A 36 7.25 14.43 16.08
CA THR A 36 7.15 15.44 17.14
C THR A 36 8.51 16.08 17.36
N LYS A 37 8.55 17.42 17.37
CA LYS A 37 9.74 18.20 17.72
C LYS A 37 10.02 18.14 19.23
N PRO A 38 11.24 18.50 19.67
CA PRO A 38 11.56 18.62 21.09
C PRO A 38 10.67 19.61 21.86
N ASN A 39 10.13 20.63 21.18
CA ASN A 39 9.20 21.61 21.76
C ASN A 39 7.74 21.11 21.83
N GLY A 40 7.45 19.87 21.41
CA GLY A 40 6.11 19.29 21.39
C GLY A 40 5.28 19.59 20.14
N ALA A 41 5.77 20.41 19.21
CA ALA A 41 5.04 20.74 17.98
C ALA A 41 5.03 19.57 16.98
N PRO A 42 3.92 19.35 16.24
CA PRO A 42 3.88 18.37 15.17
C PRO A 42 4.81 18.77 14.02
N VAL A 43 5.38 17.75 13.37
CA VAL A 43 6.12 17.88 12.10
C VAL A 43 5.53 16.91 11.11
N VAL A 44 5.06 17.47 10.00
CA VAL A 44 4.48 16.71 8.89
C VAL A 44 5.10 17.18 7.59
N MET A 45 5.51 16.21 6.78
CA MET A 45 6.07 16.46 5.46
C MET A 45 4.94 16.88 4.52
N ARG A 46 5.18 17.94 3.75
CA ARG A 46 4.17 18.51 2.85
C ARG A 46 3.69 17.48 1.82
N VAL A 47 4.63 16.73 1.25
CA VAL A 47 4.36 15.59 0.35
C VAL A 47 3.40 14.57 0.96
N ASN A 48 3.51 14.27 2.26
CA ASN A 48 2.61 13.31 2.90
C ASN A 48 1.18 13.85 3.02
N VAL A 49 1.02 15.17 3.18
CA VAL A 49 -0.29 15.82 3.20
C VAL A 49 -0.92 15.75 1.82
N ASP A 50 -0.16 16.10 0.79
CA ASP A 50 -0.63 16.06 -0.60
C ASP A 50 -1.04 14.63 -1.01
N LEU A 51 -0.31 13.60 -0.56
CA LEU A 51 -0.64 12.20 -0.86
C LEU A 51 -1.88 11.68 -0.13
N VAL A 52 -2.12 12.12 1.10
CA VAL A 52 -3.21 11.60 1.95
C VAL A 52 -4.49 12.41 1.79
N LEU A 53 -4.38 13.73 1.66
CA LEU A 53 -5.51 14.65 1.53
C LEU A 53 -5.78 15.07 0.09
N GLY A 54 -4.80 14.97 -0.81
CA GLY A 54 -5.02 15.20 -2.23
C GLY A 54 -5.97 14.15 -2.74
N ASP A 55 -7.17 14.60 -3.12
CA ASP A 55 -8.19 13.77 -3.73
C ASP A 55 -7.55 12.97 -4.87
N ASN A 56 -7.73 11.65 -4.85
CA ASN A 56 -7.08 10.70 -5.75
C ASN A 56 -7.23 11.10 -7.23
N VAL A 57 -6.33 11.89 -7.80
CA VAL A 57 -6.37 12.17 -9.25
C VAL A 57 -5.71 11.04 -10.05
N THR A 58 -4.86 10.19 -9.46
CA THR A 58 -4.26 9.06 -10.21
C THR A 58 -3.87 7.84 -9.38
N SER A 59 -4.55 7.57 -8.25
CA SER A 59 -4.45 6.25 -7.63
C SER A 59 -5.37 5.28 -8.36
N THR A 60 -5.08 4.95 -9.61
CA THR A 60 -5.48 3.63 -10.11
C THR A 60 -4.92 2.65 -9.08
N PRO A 61 -5.75 1.87 -8.34
CA PRO A 61 -5.21 0.90 -7.41
C PRO A 61 -4.27 0.04 -8.23
N ALA A 62 -2.98 0.04 -7.88
CA ALA A 62 -2.02 -0.86 -8.49
C ALA A 62 -2.62 -2.26 -8.36
N LYS A 63 -3.07 -2.82 -9.50
CA LYS A 63 -3.64 -4.15 -9.61
C LYS A 63 -2.76 -5.05 -8.74
N PRO A 64 -3.29 -5.73 -7.70
CA PRO A 64 -2.45 -6.54 -6.84
C PRO A 64 -1.66 -7.45 -7.76
N ALA A 65 -0.33 -7.35 -7.68
CA ALA A 65 0.59 -8.07 -8.55
C ALA A 65 0.06 -9.49 -8.67
N GLU A 66 -0.42 -9.81 -9.88
CA GLU A 66 -1.09 -11.06 -10.16
C GLU A 66 -0.11 -12.14 -9.72
N ARG A 67 -0.42 -12.82 -8.61
CA ARG A 67 0.45 -13.85 -8.08
C ARG A 67 0.56 -14.87 -9.21
N VAL A 68 1.69 -14.88 -9.91
CA VAL A 68 1.99 -15.85 -10.95
C VAL A 68 2.19 -17.17 -10.22
N GLY A 69 1.07 -17.80 -9.85
CA GLY A 69 1.05 -19.16 -9.39
C GLY A 69 1.43 -20.08 -10.54
N PRO A 70 1.97 -21.27 -10.25
CA PRO A 70 2.25 -22.26 -11.27
C PRO A 70 0.98 -22.54 -12.09
N ASN A 71 1.11 -22.61 -13.42
CA ASN A 71 0.00 -22.84 -14.34
C ASN A 71 -0.69 -24.17 -13.99
N ARG A 72 -1.86 -24.09 -13.35
CA ARG A 72 -2.61 -25.26 -12.89
C ARG A 72 -3.03 -26.17 -14.05
N GLY A 73 -3.28 -25.60 -15.23
CA GLY A 73 -3.61 -26.36 -16.43
C GLY A 73 -2.47 -27.25 -16.89
N ALA A 74 -1.26 -26.70 -16.96
CA ALA A 74 -0.06 -27.46 -17.32
C ALA A 74 0.24 -28.59 -16.31
N LEU A 75 -0.01 -28.35 -15.02
CA LEU A 75 0.19 -29.36 -13.97
C LEU A 75 -0.78 -30.54 -14.13
N VAL A 76 -2.04 -30.27 -14.49
CA VAL A 76 -3.05 -31.32 -14.77
C VAL A 76 -2.69 -32.15 -16.01
N GLU A 77 -2.20 -31.52 -17.08
CA GLU A 77 -1.77 -32.23 -18.30
C GLU A 77 -0.60 -33.18 -18.03
N MET A 78 0.38 -32.76 -17.22
CA MET A 78 1.52 -33.60 -16.84
C MET A 78 1.09 -34.90 -16.14
N PHE A 79 0.12 -34.81 -15.21
CA PHE A 79 -0.40 -35.98 -14.50
C PHE A 79 -1.31 -36.89 -15.36
N LYS A 80 -1.94 -36.34 -16.40
CA LYS A 80 -2.71 -37.13 -17.38
C LYS A 80 -1.76 -37.92 -18.30
N ASN A 81 -0.72 -37.26 -18.81
CA ASN A 81 0.22 -37.86 -19.75
C ASN A 81 1.13 -38.91 -19.09
N GLY A 82 1.48 -38.73 -17.80
CA GLY A 82 2.29 -39.68 -17.04
C GLY A 82 1.63 -41.05 -16.78
N ARG A 83 0.30 -41.17 -16.93
CA ARG A 83 -0.41 -42.45 -16.74
C ARG A 83 -0.55 -43.27 -18.01
N SER A 84 -0.38 -42.65 -19.19
CA SER A 84 -0.60 -43.33 -20.49
C SER A 84 0.62 -44.12 -20.98
N ALA A 85 1.80 -43.97 -20.37
CA ALA A 85 3.03 -44.62 -20.82
C ALA A 85 3.24 -46.05 -20.26
N LYS A 86 2.33 -46.57 -19.41
CA LYS A 86 2.47 -47.87 -18.75
C LYS A 86 1.48 -48.92 -19.29
N GLY A 87 1.41 -49.08 -20.61
CA GLY A 87 0.54 -50.07 -21.25
C GLY A 87 0.92 -50.57 -22.65
N ALA A 88 1.93 -49.99 -23.31
CA ALA A 88 2.32 -50.42 -24.66
C ALA A 88 3.57 -51.31 -24.63
N LYS A 89 3.45 -52.51 -24.06
CA LYS A 89 4.32 -53.64 -24.40
C LYS A 89 3.46 -54.89 -24.58
N THR A 90 3.84 -55.66 -25.61
CA THR A 90 3.37 -56.99 -26.03
C THR A 90 2.03 -57.08 -26.75
N ALA A 91 2.09 -57.22 -28.08
CA ALA A 91 1.66 -58.46 -28.75
C ALA A 91 2.07 -58.44 -30.24
N THR A 92 3.11 -59.22 -30.55
CA THR A 92 3.39 -59.81 -31.86
C THR A 92 2.46 -60.99 -32.06
N ASN A 93 1.69 -61.02 -33.15
CA ASN A 93 1.64 -62.08 -34.19
C ASN A 93 0.51 -61.75 -35.16
#